data_AF-A0A1V6PQR2-F1
#
_entry.id   AF-A0A1V6PQR2-F1
#
_cell.length_a   1.000
_cell.length_b   1.000
_cell.length_c   1.000
_cell.angle_alpha   90.00
_cell.angle_beta   90.00
_cell.angle_gamma   90.00
#
_symmetry.space_group_name_H-M   'P 1'
#
loop_
_entity.id
_entity.type
_entity.pdbx_description
1 polymer ?
#
loop_
_entity_poly.entity_id
_entity_poly.type
_entity_poly.pdbx_seq_one_letter_code
_entity_poly.pdbx_strand_id
1 'polypeptide(L)'
;MPPIRTQSSQKRTEQEGKILLAIQAIRKQEFTSIREAARQFKVPNSTLATRLNGVKNRVESRANSYKLTEIEEESLRKWILSMDSRGAAPRPSTVREIADLLLAARGSIPPPSVGQNWVTNFVKRHSDLSARFSRRYDYQRAKCEDPKIISEWFSLVQKTILTYGIDLDDIYNFDETGV
;
A
#
# COMPACT_ATOMS: atom_id res chain seq x y z
N MET A 1 10.93 -12.56 12.05
CA MET A 1 11.64 -11.79 13.10
C MET A 1 11.41 -10.30 12.85
N PRO A 2 11.08 -9.48 13.86
CA PRO A 2 11.02 -8.03 13.68
C PRO A 2 12.43 -7.49 13.36
N PRO A 3 12.56 -6.48 12.50
CA PRO A 3 13.86 -5.98 12.08
C PRO A 3 14.63 -5.36 13.26
N ILE A 4 15.92 -5.71 13.37
CA ILE A 4 16.83 -5.13 14.36
C ILE A 4 16.97 -3.64 14.04
N ARG A 5 16.43 -2.78 14.91
CA ARG A 5 16.56 -1.34 14.76
C ARG A 5 18.00 -0.92 15.04
N THR A 6 18.55 -0.09 14.17
CA THR A 6 19.87 0.54 14.40
C THR A 6 19.83 1.39 15.68
N GLN A 7 20.96 1.48 16.40
CA GLN A 7 21.05 2.22 17.68
C GLN A 7 20.54 3.67 17.57
N SER A 8 20.64 4.31 16.40
CA SER A 8 20.14 5.68 16.19
C SER A 8 18.60 5.76 16.11
N SER A 9 17.95 4.72 15.60
CA SER A 9 16.49 4.63 15.51
C SER A 9 15.86 4.44 16.90
N GLN A 10 16.43 3.55 17.71
CA GLN A 10 16.00 3.31 19.10
C GLN A 10 16.06 4.58 19.93
N LYS A 11 17.20 5.29 19.90
CA LYS A 11 17.38 6.57 20.60
C LYS A 11 16.33 7.62 20.22
N ARG A 12 15.94 7.70 18.93
CA ARG A 12 14.88 8.61 18.48
C ARG A 12 13.50 8.22 19.00
N THR A 13 13.17 6.92 19.04
CA THR A 13 11.90 6.45 19.60
C THR A 13 11.81 6.72 21.10
N GLU A 14 12.90 6.49 21.85
CA GLU A 14 12.96 6.78 23.29
C GLU A 14 12.82 8.28 23.58
N GLN A 15 13.49 9.13 22.78
CA GLN A 15 13.37 10.57 22.89
C GLN A 15 11.93 11.04 22.64
N GLU A 16 11.25 10.47 21.65
CA GLU A 16 9.84 10.75 21.38
C GLU A 16 8.94 10.35 22.55
N GLY A 17 9.15 9.17 23.12
CA GLY A 17 8.40 8.70 24.29
C GLY A 17 8.51 9.66 25.48
N LYS A 18 9.71 10.18 25.75
CA LYS A 18 9.93 11.18 26.81
C LYS A 18 9.20 12.50 26.54
N ILE A 19 9.15 12.94 25.29
CA ILE A 19 8.41 14.13 24.88
C ILE A 19 6.91 13.94 25.11
N LEU A 20 6.35 12.79 24.73
CA LEU A 20 4.92 12.49 24.93
C LEU A 20 4.55 12.44 26.42
N LEU A 21 5.41 11.85 27.27
CA LEU A 21 5.22 11.86 28.72
C LEU A 21 5.27 13.29 29.29
N ALA A 22 6.20 14.12 28.83
CA ALA A 22 6.28 15.52 29.24
C ALA A 22 5.02 16.32 28.85
N ILE A 23 4.48 16.08 27.65
CA ILE A 23 3.23 16.71 27.20
C ILE A 23 2.04 16.26 28.07
N GLN A 24 1.96 14.97 28.40
CA GLN A 24 0.91 14.46 29.29
C GLN A 24 1.00 15.08 30.69
N ALA A 25 2.20 15.18 31.26
CA ALA A 25 2.41 15.78 32.57
C ALA A 25 2.03 17.27 32.60
N ILE A 26 2.37 18.03 31.54
CA ILE A 26 1.95 19.43 31.40
C ILE A 26 0.42 19.54 31.30
N ARG A 27 -0.24 18.64 30.54
CA ARG A 27 -1.71 18.61 30.43
C ARG A 27 -2.40 18.26 31.75
N LYS A 28 -1.77 17.43 32.57
CA LYS A 28 -2.21 17.09 33.94
C LYS A 28 -1.91 18.19 34.97
N GLN A 29 -1.33 19.32 34.54
CA GLN A 29 -0.91 20.42 35.41
C GLN A 29 0.12 20.03 36.48
N GLU A 30 0.91 18.96 36.23
CA GLU A 30 1.99 18.54 37.14
C GLU A 30 3.18 19.50 37.13
N PHE A 31 3.30 20.34 36.09
CA PHE A 31 4.36 21.33 35.93
C PHE A 31 3.77 22.69 35.56
N THR A 32 4.30 23.75 36.17
CA THR A 32 3.85 25.13 35.92
C THR A 32 4.48 25.74 34.67
N SER A 33 5.64 25.21 34.24
CA SER A 33 6.38 25.71 33.08
C SER A 33 6.85 24.60 32.14
N ILE A 34 6.78 24.86 30.84
CA ILE A 34 7.37 24.00 29.79
C ILE A 34 8.87 23.78 30.06
N ARG A 35 9.58 24.78 30.61
CA ARG A 35 11.02 24.69 30.92
C ARG A 35 11.30 23.72 32.06
N GLU A 36 10.39 23.62 33.03
CA GLU A 36 10.50 22.71 34.17
C GLU A 36 10.29 21.27 33.73
N ALA A 37 9.20 21.00 32.99
CA ALA A 37 8.94 19.70 32.39
C ALA A 37 10.09 19.25 31.47
N ALA A 38 10.60 20.14 30.61
CA ALA A 38 11.71 19.81 29.72
C ALA A 38 12.96 19.33 30.48
N ARG A 39 13.27 19.94 31.63
CA ARG A 39 14.40 19.57 32.49
C ARG A 39 14.17 18.21 33.15
N GLN A 40 12.98 17.98 33.69
CA GLN A 40 12.64 16.74 34.39
C GLN A 40 12.68 15.53 33.46
N PHE A 41 12.08 15.67 32.27
CA PHE A 41 12.05 14.62 31.26
C PHE A 41 13.32 14.55 30.40
N LYS A 42 14.32 15.42 30.64
CA LYS A 42 15.59 15.51 29.89
C LYS A 42 15.37 15.62 28.38
N VAL A 43 14.46 16.51 27.96
CA VAL A 43 14.15 16.80 26.56
C VAL A 43 14.46 18.27 26.23
N PRO A 44 14.86 18.60 24.99
CA PRO A 44 15.08 19.99 24.61
C PRO A 44 13.79 20.81 24.73
N ASN A 45 13.87 21.98 25.37
CA ASN A 45 12.73 22.87 25.58
C ASN A 45 12.08 23.27 24.24
N SER A 46 12.89 23.65 23.25
CA SER A 46 12.42 24.03 21.92
C SER A 46 11.59 22.91 21.28
N THR A 47 12.08 21.66 21.32
CA THR A 47 11.35 20.51 20.80
C THR A 47 10.03 20.30 21.54
N LEU A 48 10.03 20.36 22.88
CA LEU A 48 8.81 20.19 23.67
C LEU A 48 7.77 21.28 23.36
N ALA A 49 8.19 22.54 23.24
CA ALA A 49 7.33 23.66 22.86
C ALA A 49 6.76 23.49 21.45
N THR A 50 7.58 23.10 20.47
CA THR A 50 7.14 22.84 19.10
C THR A 50 6.09 21.72 19.04
N ARG A 51 6.25 20.67 19.86
CA ARG A 51 5.27 19.58 19.95
C ARG A 51 3.98 19.96 20.65
N LEU A 52 4.05 20.81 21.67
CA LEU A 52 2.87 21.41 22.31
C LEU A 52 2.06 22.27 21.35
N ASN A 53 2.74 22.97 20.42
CA ASN A 53 2.12 23.75 19.35
C ASN A 53 1.54 22.87 18.21
N GLY A 54 1.49 21.54 18.37
CA GLY A 54 0.79 20.63 17.46
C GLY A 54 1.63 20.05 16.32
N VAL A 55 2.93 20.33 16.28
CA VAL A 55 3.82 19.70 15.27
C VAL A 55 3.95 18.20 15.59
N LYS A 56 3.65 17.35 14.62
CA LYS A 56 3.75 15.88 14.77
C LYS A 56 5.19 15.38 14.66
N ASN A 57 5.42 14.14 15.05
CA ASN A 57 6.72 13.52 14.89
C ASN A 57 7.02 13.35 13.42
N ARG A 58 8.25 13.60 12.98
CA ARG A 58 8.65 13.38 11.59
C ARG A 58 8.42 11.94 11.13
N VAL A 59 8.46 10.97 12.05
CA VAL A 59 8.15 9.56 11.75
C VAL A 59 6.66 9.33 11.49
N GLU A 60 5.79 10.11 12.16
CA GLU A 60 4.33 10.05 12.01
C GLU A 60 3.82 10.99 10.91
N SER A 61 4.59 12.03 10.60
CA SER A 61 4.32 12.94 9.51
C SER A 61 4.57 12.24 8.18
N ARG A 62 3.57 12.27 7.31
CA ARG A 62 3.69 11.82 5.93
C ARG A 62 4.83 12.59 5.24
N ALA A 63 5.67 11.87 4.50
CA ALA A 63 6.78 12.48 3.79
C ALA A 63 6.31 13.58 2.82
N ASN A 64 7.13 14.60 2.59
CA ASN A 64 6.78 15.71 1.69
C ASN A 64 6.56 15.30 0.22
N SER A 65 6.82 14.04 -0.13
CA SER A 65 6.79 13.52 -1.51
C SER A 65 5.42 13.01 -1.96
N TYR A 66 4.40 13.06 -1.11
CA TYR A 66 3.04 12.64 -1.48
C TYR A 66 2.27 13.78 -2.14
N LYS A 67 1.79 13.55 -3.36
CA LYS A 67 0.98 14.52 -4.13
C LYS A 67 -0.51 14.43 -3.81
N LEU A 68 -0.99 13.21 -3.59
CA LEU A 68 -2.38 12.91 -3.24
C LEU A 68 -2.59 12.93 -1.72
N THR A 69 -3.82 13.18 -1.26
CA THR A 69 -4.20 12.97 0.15
C THR A 69 -4.20 11.47 0.47
N GLU A 70 -4.31 11.11 1.74
CA GLU A 70 -4.36 9.70 2.15
C GLU A 70 -5.62 9.03 1.60
N ILE A 71 -6.75 9.74 1.67
CA ILE A 71 -8.05 9.28 1.16
C ILE A 71 -8.01 9.09 -0.35
N GLU A 72 -7.45 10.04 -1.10
CA GLU A 72 -7.30 9.92 -2.55
C GLU A 72 -6.35 8.77 -2.94
N GLU A 73 -5.23 8.61 -2.24
CA GLU A 73 -4.28 7.53 -2.53
C GLU A 73 -4.92 6.16 -2.28
N GLU A 74 -5.67 6.02 -1.18
CA GLU A 74 -6.41 4.79 -0.85
C GLU A 74 -7.55 4.54 -1.85
N SER A 75 -8.23 5.61 -2.32
CA SER A 75 -9.29 5.48 -3.32
C SER A 75 -8.73 5.02 -4.67
N LEU A 76 -7.59 5.58 -5.09
CA LEU A 76 -6.89 5.15 -6.30
C LEU A 76 -6.41 3.70 -6.19
N ARG A 77 -5.88 3.30 -5.03
CA ARG A 77 -5.49 1.92 -4.75
C ARG A 77 -6.68 0.95 -4.87
N LYS A 78 -7.79 1.24 -4.20
CA LYS A 78 -9.02 0.43 -4.30
C LYS A 78 -9.55 0.34 -5.73
N TRP A 79 -9.50 1.45 -6.47
CA TRP A 79 -9.89 1.48 -7.87
C TRP A 79 -9.01 0.56 -8.73
N ILE A 80 -7.68 0.57 -8.54
CA ILE A 80 -6.75 -0.34 -9.25
C ILE A 80 -7.10 -1.80 -8.95
N LEU A 81 -7.27 -2.16 -7.68
CA LEU A 81 -7.61 -3.53 -7.29
C LEU A 81 -8.96 -3.98 -7.86
N SER A 82 -9.95 -3.10 -7.89
CA SER A 82 -11.26 -3.36 -8.48
C SER A 82 -11.19 -3.55 -10.00
N MET A 83 -10.32 -2.82 -10.69
CA MET A 83 -10.09 -2.99 -12.13
C MET A 83 -9.39 -4.32 -12.42
N ASP A 84 -8.39 -4.68 -11.61
CA ASP A 84 -7.67 -5.96 -11.72
C ASP A 84 -8.59 -7.17 -11.47
N SER A 85 -9.45 -7.11 -10.44
CA SER A 85 -10.40 -8.18 -10.15
C SER A 85 -11.42 -8.43 -11.27
N ARG A 86 -11.59 -7.47 -12.19
CA ARG A 86 -12.45 -7.57 -13.38
C ARG A 86 -11.66 -7.96 -14.64
N GLY A 87 -10.39 -8.30 -14.52
CA GLY A 87 -9.51 -8.65 -15.63
C GLY A 87 -9.06 -7.45 -16.48
N ALA A 88 -9.24 -6.22 -15.99
CA ALA A 88 -8.95 -4.98 -16.70
C ALA A 88 -7.88 -4.14 -15.98
N ALA A 89 -6.77 -4.78 -15.57
CA ALA A 89 -5.69 -4.11 -14.85
C ALA A 89 -5.22 -2.83 -15.59
N PRO A 90 -5.23 -1.66 -14.92
CA PRO A 90 -4.92 -0.40 -15.57
C PRO A 90 -3.43 -0.28 -15.88
N ARG A 91 -3.10 0.39 -16.99
CA ARG A 91 -1.71 0.69 -17.34
C ARG A 91 -1.15 1.78 -16.42
N PRO A 92 0.18 1.83 -16.20
CA PRO A 92 0.80 2.93 -15.45
C PRO A 92 0.47 4.33 -15.99
N SER A 93 0.27 4.49 -17.30
CA SER A 93 -0.18 5.75 -17.90
C SER A 93 -1.57 6.16 -17.42
N THR A 94 -2.53 5.22 -17.43
CA THR A 94 -3.90 5.45 -16.96
C THR A 94 -3.95 5.79 -15.47
N VAL A 95 -3.13 5.13 -14.66
CA VAL A 95 -3.00 5.45 -13.22
C VAL A 95 -2.48 6.89 -13.03
N ARG A 96 -1.55 7.34 -13.89
CA ARG A 96 -1.05 8.72 -13.90
C ARG A 96 -2.17 9.70 -14.25
N GLU A 97 -2.90 9.44 -15.32
CA GLU A 97 -4.01 10.29 -15.79
C GLU A 97 -5.08 10.45 -14.71
N ILE A 98 -5.45 9.37 -14.02
CA ILE A 98 -6.45 9.44 -12.94
C ILE A 98 -5.91 10.23 -11.75
N ALA A 99 -4.62 10.09 -11.40
CA ALA A 99 -4.02 10.91 -10.36
C ALA A 99 -4.04 12.40 -10.74
N ASP A 100 -3.76 12.74 -11.99
CA ASP A 100 -3.82 14.12 -12.48
C ASP A 100 -5.26 14.65 -12.51
N LEU A 101 -6.25 13.82 -12.84
CA LEU A 101 -7.67 14.17 -12.75
C LEU A 101 -8.10 14.48 -11.32
N LEU A 102 -7.66 13.67 -10.34
CA LEU A 102 -7.92 13.93 -8.92
C LEU A 102 -7.28 15.25 -8.46
N LEU A 103 -6.08 15.56 -8.95
CA LEU A 103 -5.41 16.82 -8.64
C LEU A 103 -6.10 18.02 -9.30
N ALA A 104 -6.56 17.90 -10.54
CA ALA A 104 -7.29 18.94 -11.24
C ALA A 104 -8.65 19.25 -10.59
N ALA A 105 -9.33 18.22 -10.07
CA ALA A 105 -10.59 18.37 -9.34
C ALA A 105 -10.50 19.25 -8.08
N ARG A 106 -9.28 19.51 -7.56
CA ARG A 106 -9.05 20.43 -6.43
C ARG A 106 -9.16 21.91 -6.80
N GLY A 107 -9.30 22.26 -8.08
CA GLY A 107 -9.49 23.64 -8.54
C GLY A 107 -8.24 24.53 -8.51
N SER A 108 -7.04 23.95 -8.44
CA SER A 108 -5.78 24.71 -8.54
C SER A 108 -5.48 25.10 -9.99
N ILE A 109 -5.02 26.33 -10.23
CA ILE A 109 -4.71 26.85 -11.57
C ILE A 109 -3.25 27.34 -11.61
N PRO A 110 -2.36 26.76 -12.45
CA PRO A 110 -2.58 25.54 -13.24
C PRO A 110 -2.69 24.30 -12.33
N PRO A 111 -3.39 23.24 -12.76
CA PRO A 111 -3.53 22.04 -11.97
C PRO A 111 -2.16 21.37 -11.79
N PRO A 112 -1.80 20.96 -10.55
CA PRO A 112 -0.56 20.26 -10.32
C PRO A 112 -0.63 18.88 -10.98
N SER A 113 0.44 18.47 -11.65
CA SER A 113 0.58 17.11 -12.19
C SER A 113 1.52 16.26 -11.36
N VAL A 114 1.38 14.95 -11.49
CA VAL A 114 2.31 13.99 -10.91
C VAL A 114 3.54 13.81 -11.80
N GLY A 115 4.69 13.56 -11.18
CA GLY A 115 5.95 13.35 -11.91
C GLY A 115 6.01 12.01 -12.64
N GLN A 116 6.94 11.88 -13.59
CA GLN A 116 7.10 10.68 -14.42
C GLN A 116 7.23 9.38 -13.60
N ASN A 117 8.04 9.41 -12.53
CA ASN A 117 8.33 8.28 -11.66
C ASN A 117 7.30 8.08 -10.53
N TRP A 118 6.25 8.91 -10.47
CA TRP A 118 5.30 8.89 -9.37
C TRP A 118 4.56 7.56 -9.26
N VAL A 119 4.13 6.99 -10.39
CA VAL A 119 3.40 5.71 -10.43
C VAL A 119 4.29 4.55 -9.95
N THR A 120 5.56 4.52 -10.38
CA THR A 120 6.52 3.50 -9.91
C THR A 120 6.71 3.58 -8.40
N ASN A 121 6.82 4.80 -7.86
CA ASN A 121 6.93 5.00 -6.42
C ASN A 121 5.62 4.68 -5.69
N PHE A 122 4.45 4.95 -6.30
CA PHE A 122 3.15 4.57 -5.77
C PHE A 122 3.03 3.05 -5.63
N VAL A 123 3.36 2.28 -6.67
CA VAL A 123 3.36 0.82 -6.61
C VAL A 123 4.35 0.30 -5.55
N LYS A 124 5.55 0.87 -5.45
CA LYS A 124 6.54 0.49 -4.42
C LYS A 124 6.07 0.72 -2.98
N ARG A 125 5.14 1.65 -2.74
CA ARG A 125 4.60 1.95 -1.40
C ARG A 125 3.51 0.97 -0.97
N HIS A 126 2.86 0.31 -1.93
CA HIS A 126 1.71 -0.56 -1.72
C HIS A 126 2.10 -2.00 -2.05
N SER A 127 2.39 -2.82 -1.04
CA SER A 127 2.90 -4.19 -1.22
C SER A 127 1.91 -5.14 -1.90
N ASP A 128 0.64 -4.77 -1.93
CA ASP A 128 -0.45 -5.46 -2.61
C ASP A 128 -0.56 -5.10 -4.10
N LEU A 129 0.19 -4.11 -4.58
CA LEU A 129 0.23 -3.73 -5.98
C LEU A 129 1.53 -4.22 -6.63
N SER A 130 1.41 -4.79 -7.83
CA SER A 130 2.56 -5.13 -8.66
C SER A 130 2.27 -4.83 -10.13
N ALA A 131 3.28 -4.35 -10.85
CA ALA A 131 3.20 -4.19 -12.29
C ALA A 131 3.65 -5.49 -12.97
N ARG A 132 2.86 -5.99 -13.92
CA ARG A 132 3.18 -7.18 -14.72
C ARG A 132 3.00 -6.88 -16.20
N PHE A 133 3.81 -7.53 -17.03
CA PHE A 133 3.58 -7.52 -18.47
C PHE A 133 2.40 -8.42 -18.80
N SER A 134 1.43 -7.90 -19.57
CA SER A 134 0.38 -8.73 -20.12
C SER A 134 0.97 -9.67 -21.16
N ARG A 135 0.65 -10.97 -21.07
CA ARG A 135 0.93 -11.91 -22.14
C ARG A 135 -0.21 -11.83 -23.14
N ARG A 136 0.13 -11.84 -24.43
CA ARG A 136 -0.89 -11.91 -25.48
C ARG A 136 -1.59 -13.25 -25.33
N TYR A 137 -2.89 -13.20 -25.09
CA TYR A 137 -3.71 -14.39 -25.09
C TYR A 137 -3.89 -14.89 -26.53
N ASP A 138 -3.83 -16.19 -26.73
CA ASP A 138 -4.07 -16.76 -28.07
C ASP A 138 -5.54 -16.57 -28.43
N TYR A 139 -5.78 -15.84 -29.52
CA TYR A 139 -7.12 -15.50 -29.96
C TYR A 139 -7.92 -16.73 -30.42
N GLN A 140 -7.26 -17.72 -31.00
CA GLN A 140 -7.92 -18.96 -31.39
C GLN A 140 -8.34 -19.75 -30.15
N ARG A 141 -7.49 -19.76 -29.13
CA ARG A 141 -7.82 -20.36 -27.84
C ARG A 141 -9.05 -19.68 -27.21
N ALA A 142 -9.09 -18.35 -27.20
CA ALA A 142 -10.24 -17.60 -26.70
C ALA A 142 -11.56 -17.94 -27.42
N LYS A 143 -11.51 -18.21 -28.73
CA LYS A 143 -12.70 -18.61 -29.50
C LYS A 143 -13.20 -20.01 -29.16
N CYS A 144 -12.29 -20.90 -28.77
CA CYS A 144 -12.62 -22.28 -28.42
C CYS A 144 -13.05 -22.44 -26.95
N GLU A 145 -12.96 -21.39 -26.14
CA GLU A 145 -13.31 -21.40 -24.72
C GLU A 145 -14.80 -21.10 -24.51
N ASP A 146 -15.65 -22.09 -24.81
CA ASP A 146 -17.07 -22.04 -24.43
C ASP A 146 -17.21 -22.34 -22.92
N PRO A 147 -17.74 -21.39 -22.11
CA PRO A 147 -17.91 -21.58 -20.67
C PRO A 147 -18.70 -22.85 -20.32
N LYS A 148 -19.66 -23.25 -21.16
CA LYS A 148 -20.45 -24.46 -20.92
C LYS A 148 -19.61 -25.72 -21.08
N ILE A 149 -18.86 -25.83 -22.18
CA ILE A 149 -17.97 -26.97 -22.45
C ILE A 149 -16.91 -27.09 -21.36
N ILE A 150 -16.30 -25.97 -20.97
CA ILE A 150 -15.29 -25.93 -19.91
C ILE A 150 -15.88 -26.37 -18.58
N SER A 151 -17.04 -25.83 -18.18
CA SER A 151 -17.71 -26.16 -16.92
C SER A 151 -18.11 -27.64 -16.85
N GLU A 152 -18.69 -28.17 -17.94
CA GLU A 152 -19.07 -29.58 -18.04
C GLU A 152 -17.86 -30.50 -17.92
N TRP A 153 -16.74 -30.16 -18.58
CA TRP A 153 -15.49 -30.92 -18.47
C TRP A 153 -14.96 -30.93 -17.04
N PHE A 154 -14.82 -29.77 -16.38
CA PHE A 154 -14.34 -29.70 -15.00
C PHE A 154 -15.27 -30.43 -14.02
N SER A 155 -16.58 -30.33 -14.23
CA SER A 155 -17.58 -31.06 -13.41
C SER A 155 -17.42 -32.57 -13.56
N LEU A 156 -17.18 -33.06 -14.77
CA LEU A 156 -16.94 -34.48 -15.05
C LEU A 156 -15.64 -34.97 -14.41
N VAL A 157 -14.56 -34.18 -14.53
CA VAL A 157 -13.28 -34.49 -13.88
C VAL A 157 -13.43 -34.57 -12.37
N GLN A 158 -14.06 -33.56 -11.74
CA GLN A 158 -14.29 -33.55 -10.30
C GLN A 158 -15.13 -34.74 -9.83
N LYS A 159 -16.20 -35.07 -10.57
CA LYS A 159 -17.03 -36.26 -10.28
C LYS A 159 -16.23 -37.55 -10.37
N THR A 160 -15.34 -37.66 -11.35
CA THR A 160 -14.49 -38.84 -11.54
C THR A 160 -13.49 -39.00 -10.39
N ILE A 161 -12.80 -37.92 -10.00
CA ILE A 161 -11.89 -37.90 -8.85
C ILE A 161 -12.61 -38.38 -7.58
N LEU A 162 -13.81 -37.84 -7.31
CA LEU A 162 -14.60 -38.23 -6.14
C LEU A 162 -15.10 -39.68 -6.21
N THR A 163 -15.50 -40.15 -7.38
CA THR A 163 -16.05 -41.51 -7.56
C THR A 163 -14.98 -42.58 -7.32
N TYR A 164 -13.75 -42.32 -7.77
CA TYR A 164 -12.64 -43.27 -7.66
C TYR A 164 -11.71 -42.99 -6.48
N GLY A 165 -11.96 -41.94 -5.69
CA GLY A 165 -11.14 -41.58 -4.53
C GLY A 165 -9.69 -41.27 -4.90
N ILE A 166 -9.47 -40.62 -6.05
CA ILE A 166 -8.13 -40.29 -6.56
C ILE A 166 -7.55 -39.18 -5.67
N ASP A 167 -6.35 -39.40 -5.11
CA ASP A 167 -5.66 -38.38 -4.33
C ASP A 167 -5.08 -37.29 -5.25
N LEU A 168 -4.95 -36.06 -4.75
CA LEU A 168 -4.38 -34.95 -5.50
C LEU A 168 -2.91 -35.23 -5.87
N ASP A 169 -2.20 -35.98 -5.03
CA ASP A 169 -0.80 -36.39 -5.27
C ASP A 169 -0.68 -37.38 -6.44
N ASP A 170 -1.77 -38.03 -6.85
CA ASP A 170 -1.81 -38.99 -7.97
C ASP A 170 -2.24 -38.34 -9.31
N ILE A 171 -2.44 -37.03 -9.34
CA ILE A 171 -2.82 -36.29 -10.55
C ILE A 171 -1.56 -35.75 -11.24
N TYR A 172 -1.20 -36.38 -12.36
CA TYR A 172 -0.06 -35.98 -13.18
C TYR A 172 -0.52 -35.17 -14.40
N ASN A 173 0.11 -34.01 -14.63
CA ASN A 173 -0.07 -33.29 -15.89
C ASN A 173 0.80 -33.94 -16.97
N PHE A 174 0.20 -34.32 -18.09
CA PHE A 174 0.92 -34.91 -19.22
C PHE A 174 0.74 -33.99 -20.43
N ASP A 175 1.76 -33.20 -20.75
CA ASP A 175 1.81 -32.39 -21.96
C ASP A 175 2.92 -32.91 -22.90
N GLU A 176 2.58 -33.06 -24.18
CA GLU A 176 3.56 -33.41 -25.21
C GLU A 176 4.51 -32.22 -25.41
N THR A 177 5.76 -32.40 -25.00
CA THR A 177 6.86 -31.51 -25.36
C THR A 177 7.47 -32.02 -26.66
N GLY A 178 7.24 -31.29 -27.75
CA GLY A 178 7.86 -31.56 -29.05
C GLY A 178 9.38 -31.36 -28.98
N VAL A 179 10.12 -32.38 -29.42
CA VAL A 179 11.56 -32.33 -29.70
C VAL A 179 11.82 -31.56 -31.00
#